data_AF-A0A9D0HGA1-F1
#
_entry.id   AF-A0A9D0HGA1-F1
#
_cell.length_a   1.000
_cell.length_b   1.000
_cell.length_c   1.000
_cell.angle_alpha   90.00
_cell.angle_beta   90.00
_cell.angle_gamma   90.00
#
_symmetry.space_group_name_H-M   'P 1'
#
loop_
_entity.id
_entity.type
_entity.pdbx_description
1 polymer ?
#
loop_
_entity_poly.entity_id
_entity_poly.type
_entity_poly.pdbx_seq_one_letter_code
_entity_poly.pdbx_strand_id
1 'polypeptide(L)'
;MWFFEGVVVATTMKPQQVLASLAAQTDARPEWDFPAGAPKQDYVRSPAALRVGRLAQAEGIFCFHFEQRVALALPEHWIEPGCERDAAAPGWSNGVLVERKYQSFRHDLMIASFHPGHRGKWTSHELCHALVGFAWRADATPLFHATAARLAELLPVVLYYYFDELRLQRCPDHAFGGGALYRDYCPRCERCAGFRAVAPAEDLSAVQIGLRYLDAEMAAIARSLRQRRPISHRHGSLDLCSDGLAYARAHRRRLNSQAFRRWVALFGAAGMHHTLEAMQARIEQVARAILLGHPLAPLVGHRAWAHQDLAMRLLHIREETSGEAAAALLVLAQKLAQHASIAAVLDDYAALSEAYVLPPREVVAAVGYALPAAGGRSHAQVRQGLLSAVPLCMQLLAAAGVEPVAPFIAAAPLQRAPLAVRFARWLTTSEPGVVAELAHFEAALLTARGDEVAAALGADPGADGAALAAGFVVLCGQHDIVAVAELVGAGCFEAMRRAGRIVLTGHELKADAAPVDALVIGRDAAGKLLLVSVAPAVAAALLRNELGAIPAADLASLRRLGVVVATHWSL
;
A
#
# COMPACT_ATOMS: atom_id res chain seq x y z
N MET A 1 24.39 -2.98 -33.65
CA MET A 1 25.59 -3.19 -32.81
C MET A 1 25.47 -2.20 -31.66
N TRP A 2 25.21 -2.67 -30.44
CA TRP A 2 24.92 -1.78 -29.30
C TRP A 2 26.24 -1.40 -28.62
N PHE A 3 26.75 -0.20 -28.88
CA PHE A 3 27.93 0.32 -28.19
C PHE A 3 27.49 0.84 -26.81
N PHE A 4 27.50 -0.04 -25.82
CA PHE A 4 27.48 0.37 -24.42
C PHE A 4 28.90 0.80 -24.03
N GLU A 5 29.23 2.06 -24.22
CA GLU A 5 30.33 2.65 -23.46
C GLU A 5 29.88 2.69 -21.99
N GLY A 6 30.70 2.14 -21.09
CA GLY A 6 30.32 1.88 -19.71
C GLY A 6 30.04 3.18 -18.95
N VAL A 7 28.79 3.63 -18.95
CA VAL A 7 28.34 4.70 -18.06
C VAL A 7 28.22 4.11 -16.66
N VAL A 8 29.06 4.60 -15.75
CA VAL A 8 29.09 4.18 -14.36
C VAL A 8 28.39 5.25 -13.53
N VAL A 9 27.17 4.92 -13.11
CA VAL A 9 26.23 5.87 -12.49
C VAL A 9 26.74 6.34 -11.12
N ALA A 10 27.11 5.38 -10.27
CA ALA A 10 27.38 5.61 -8.86
C ALA A 10 28.85 5.92 -8.57
N THR A 11 29.82 5.52 -9.41
CA THR A 11 31.24 5.88 -9.21
C THR A 11 31.52 7.37 -9.23
N THR A 12 30.61 8.18 -9.79
CA THR A 12 30.72 9.64 -9.76
C THR A 12 30.12 10.27 -8.49
N MET A 13 29.28 9.55 -7.74
CA MET A 13 28.66 10.04 -6.52
C MET A 13 29.49 9.62 -5.30
N LYS A 14 30.15 10.57 -4.63
CA LYS A 14 30.89 10.24 -3.40
C LYS A 14 29.90 10.03 -2.25
N PRO A 15 29.98 8.94 -1.48
CA PRO A 15 29.06 8.67 -0.36
C PRO A 15 28.92 9.83 0.63
N GLN A 16 30.01 10.53 0.92
CA GLN A 16 30.02 11.70 1.81
C GLN A 16 29.22 12.88 1.23
N GLN A 17 29.26 13.09 -0.09
CA GLN A 17 28.47 14.13 -0.75
C GLN A 17 26.98 13.82 -0.71
N VAL A 18 26.60 12.56 -0.91
CA VAL A 18 25.22 12.09 -0.79
C VAL A 18 24.69 12.34 0.61
N LEU A 19 25.44 11.92 1.64
CA LEU A 19 25.04 12.16 3.03
C LEU A 19 24.91 13.65 3.35
N ALA A 20 25.87 14.48 2.93
CA ALA A 20 25.82 15.92 3.15
C ALA A 20 24.60 16.56 2.46
N SER A 21 24.28 16.15 1.23
CA SER A 21 23.14 16.67 0.46
C SER A 21 21.79 16.30 1.07
N LEU A 22 21.63 15.04 1.49
CA LEU A 22 20.45 14.60 2.22
C LEU A 22 20.37 15.24 3.61
N ALA A 23 21.53 15.57 4.22
CA ALA A 23 21.58 16.25 5.50
C ALA A 23 21.03 17.67 5.44
N ALA A 24 21.46 18.45 4.45
CA ALA A 24 21.04 19.84 4.26
C ALA A 24 19.53 20.04 4.03
N GLN A 25 18.79 18.98 3.69
CA GLN A 25 17.35 19.06 3.44
C GLN A 25 16.47 18.99 4.69
N THR A 26 16.99 18.50 5.82
CA THR A 26 16.15 18.31 7.02
C THR A 26 15.82 19.60 7.74
N ASP A 27 16.57 20.66 7.46
CA ASP A 27 16.48 21.94 8.18
C ASP A 27 15.41 22.86 7.59
N ALA A 28 14.92 22.53 6.39
CA ALA A 28 13.78 23.19 5.75
C ALA A 28 12.63 22.20 5.61
N ARG A 29 11.65 22.30 6.53
CA ARG A 29 10.29 21.74 6.32
C ARG A 29 9.39 22.85 5.75
N PRO A 30 9.52 23.24 4.47
CA PRO A 30 8.57 24.18 3.90
C PRO A 30 7.17 23.57 3.93
N GLU A 31 6.17 24.43 4.09
CA GLU A 31 4.81 24.10 3.70
C GLU A 31 4.79 24.01 2.16
N TRP A 32 4.67 22.81 1.62
CA TRP A 32 4.48 22.57 0.20
C TRP A 32 3.41 21.49 0.03
N ASP A 33 2.77 21.49 -1.14
CA ASP A 33 1.72 20.53 -1.45
C ASP A 33 2.30 19.16 -1.75
N PHE A 34 2.01 18.17 -0.91
CA PHE A 34 2.40 16.78 -1.15
C PHE A 34 1.61 16.17 -2.31
N PRO A 35 2.18 15.16 -3.01
CA PRO A 35 1.42 14.37 -3.96
C PRO A 35 0.14 13.84 -3.32
N ALA A 36 -0.97 13.90 -4.06
CA ALA A 36 -2.26 13.42 -3.58
C ALA A 36 -2.26 11.89 -3.44
N GLY A 37 -3.17 11.37 -2.60
CA GLY A 37 -3.48 9.93 -2.57
C GLY A 37 -2.66 9.06 -1.62
N ALA A 38 -1.73 9.64 -0.84
CA ALA A 38 -1.07 8.94 0.27
C ALA A 38 -0.96 9.82 1.54
N PRO A 39 -0.75 9.22 2.73
CA PRO A 39 -0.59 9.96 3.98
C PRO A 39 0.65 10.87 3.96
N LYS A 40 0.53 12.07 4.54
CA LYS A 40 1.64 13.03 4.61
C LYS A 40 2.89 12.44 5.28
N GLN A 41 2.72 11.59 6.29
CA GLN A 41 3.84 10.96 6.99
C GLN A 41 4.73 10.09 6.09
N ASP A 42 4.20 9.53 5.00
CA ASP A 42 4.98 8.68 4.10
C ASP A 42 6.04 9.50 3.34
N TYR A 43 5.73 10.76 3.02
CA TYR A 43 6.66 11.67 2.34
C TYR A 43 7.73 12.23 3.27
N VAL A 44 7.46 12.30 4.58
CA VAL A 44 8.38 12.91 5.55
C VAL A 44 9.07 11.88 6.45
N ARG A 45 9.06 10.60 6.05
CA ARG A 45 9.69 9.51 6.82
C ARG A 45 11.22 9.51 6.74
N SER A 46 11.79 9.82 5.57
CA SER A 46 13.25 9.94 5.34
C SER A 46 13.58 11.11 4.39
N PRO A 47 14.82 11.64 4.39
CA PRO A 47 15.22 12.69 3.46
C PRO A 47 15.03 12.28 1.99
N ALA A 48 15.27 11.01 1.65
CA ALA A 48 15.07 10.51 0.30
C ALA A 48 13.59 10.46 -0.09
N ALA A 49 12.69 10.01 0.80
CA ALA A 49 11.25 10.02 0.57
C ALA A 49 10.70 11.45 0.36
N LEU A 50 11.20 12.42 1.12
CA LEU A 50 10.85 13.83 0.97
C LEU A 50 11.20 14.33 -0.43
N ARG A 51 12.38 13.96 -0.92
CA ARG A 51 12.83 14.39 -2.23
C ARG A 51 12.07 13.72 -3.37
N VAL A 52 11.79 12.43 -3.26
CA VAL A 52 10.91 11.73 -4.21
C VAL A 52 9.54 12.40 -4.25
N GLY A 53 8.95 12.71 -3.10
CA GLY A 53 7.67 13.42 -3.03
C GLY A 53 7.71 14.77 -3.77
N ARG A 54 8.76 15.58 -3.57
CA ARG A 54 8.91 16.88 -4.25
C ARG A 54 9.05 16.73 -5.76
N LEU A 55 9.86 15.76 -6.21
CA LEU A 55 10.05 15.49 -7.63
C LEU A 55 8.74 15.00 -8.26
N ALA A 56 8.03 14.08 -7.60
CA ALA A 56 6.73 13.58 -8.06
C ALA A 56 5.69 14.70 -8.17
N GLN A 57 5.59 15.58 -7.17
CA GLN A 57 4.69 16.72 -7.20
C GLN A 57 5.03 17.67 -8.36
N ALA A 58 6.31 17.94 -8.62
CA ALA A 58 6.72 18.79 -9.73
C ALA A 58 6.32 18.22 -11.11
N GLU A 59 6.20 16.89 -11.21
CA GLU A 59 5.73 16.16 -12.39
C GLU A 59 4.20 15.93 -12.39
N GLY A 60 3.49 16.38 -11.34
CA GLY A 60 2.06 16.14 -11.15
C GLY A 60 1.70 14.67 -10.91
N ILE A 61 2.66 13.83 -10.55
CA ILE A 61 2.44 12.41 -10.23
C ILE A 61 1.76 12.33 -8.86
N PHE A 62 0.79 11.43 -8.73
CA PHE A 62 0.05 11.18 -7.50
C PHE A 62 -0.14 9.67 -7.27
N CYS A 63 -0.76 9.32 -6.14
CA CYS A 63 -1.09 7.93 -5.81
C CYS A 63 -2.58 7.63 -6.02
N PHE A 64 -2.90 6.44 -6.51
CA PHE A 64 -4.25 5.87 -6.41
C PHE A 64 -4.35 4.98 -5.16
N HIS A 65 -5.50 4.97 -4.50
CA HIS A 65 -5.76 4.08 -3.38
C HIS A 65 -6.09 2.67 -3.90
N PHE A 66 -5.21 1.72 -3.62
CA PHE A 66 -5.27 0.36 -4.16
C PHE A 66 -6.63 -0.31 -3.94
N GLU A 67 -7.13 -0.32 -2.71
CA GLU A 67 -8.40 -0.98 -2.37
C GLU A 67 -9.65 -0.28 -2.92
N GLN A 68 -9.51 0.92 -3.50
CA GLN A 68 -10.60 1.68 -4.12
C GLN A 68 -10.56 1.62 -5.65
N ARG A 69 -9.51 1.01 -6.22
CA ARG A 69 -9.32 0.81 -7.66
C ARG A 69 -9.81 -0.56 -8.07
N VAL A 70 -10.71 -0.63 -9.05
CA VAL A 70 -11.15 -1.92 -9.61
C VAL A 70 -10.17 -2.38 -10.66
N ALA A 71 -9.66 -3.60 -10.51
CA ALA A 71 -8.96 -4.30 -11.58
C ALA A 71 -9.98 -4.81 -12.60
N LEU A 72 -9.87 -4.38 -13.85
CA LEU A 72 -10.62 -4.97 -14.95
C LEU A 72 -10.10 -6.39 -15.21
N ALA A 73 -11.00 -7.34 -15.48
CA ALA A 73 -10.63 -8.67 -15.96
C ALA A 73 -9.76 -8.52 -17.21
N LEU A 74 -8.69 -9.30 -17.31
CA LEU A 74 -7.80 -9.25 -18.46
C LEU A 74 -8.38 -10.05 -19.63
N PRO A 75 -8.18 -9.61 -20.88
CA PRO A 75 -8.61 -10.37 -22.03
C PRO A 75 -7.88 -11.71 -22.04
N GLU A 76 -8.58 -12.79 -22.34
CA GLU A 76 -8.01 -14.14 -22.28
C GLU A 76 -6.74 -14.26 -23.14
N HIS A 77 -6.73 -13.63 -24.32
CA HIS A 77 -5.56 -13.63 -25.21
C HIS A 77 -4.36 -12.81 -24.69
N TRP A 78 -4.52 -12.03 -23.62
CA TRP A 78 -3.40 -11.38 -22.92
C TRP A 78 -2.79 -12.24 -21.82
N ILE A 79 -3.47 -13.31 -21.41
CA ILE A 79 -2.98 -14.21 -20.38
C ILE A 79 -2.00 -15.20 -21.02
N GLU A 80 -0.79 -15.29 -20.48
CA GLU A 80 0.19 -16.29 -20.91
C GLU A 80 -0.24 -17.68 -20.39
N PRO A 81 -0.16 -18.76 -21.19
CA PRO A 81 -0.54 -20.09 -20.73
C PRO A 81 0.24 -20.51 -19.48
N GLY A 82 -0.47 -21.02 -18.48
CA GLY A 82 0.09 -21.36 -17.18
C GLY A 82 0.28 -20.17 -16.23
N CYS A 83 -0.27 -19.00 -16.56
CA CYS A 83 -0.31 -17.81 -15.70
C CYS A 83 -1.74 -17.39 -15.32
N GLU A 84 -2.74 -18.24 -15.54
CA GLU A 84 -4.18 -17.94 -15.32
C GLU A 84 -4.46 -17.60 -13.84
N ARG A 85 -3.84 -18.34 -12.91
CA ARG A 85 -3.96 -18.08 -11.48
C ARG A 85 -3.38 -16.72 -11.07
N ASP A 86 -2.29 -16.32 -11.71
CA ASP A 86 -1.67 -15.03 -11.46
C ASP A 86 -2.49 -13.90 -12.10
N ALA A 87 -3.21 -14.20 -13.18
CA ALA A 87 -4.08 -13.27 -13.92
C ALA A 87 -5.44 -12.96 -13.28
N ALA A 88 -5.82 -13.72 -12.27
CA ALA A 88 -7.05 -13.47 -11.55
C ALA A 88 -7.04 -12.07 -10.92
N ALA A 89 -8.18 -11.37 -11.03
CA ALA A 89 -8.36 -10.09 -10.37
C ALA A 89 -8.19 -10.24 -8.83
N PRO A 90 -7.69 -9.20 -8.13
CA PRO A 90 -7.57 -9.22 -6.67
C PRO A 90 -8.91 -9.54 -6.01
N GLY A 91 -8.88 -10.41 -5.00
CA GLY A 91 -10.05 -10.83 -4.24
C GLY A 91 -9.90 -10.50 -2.76
N TRP A 92 -11.01 -10.10 -2.12
CA TRP A 92 -11.03 -9.87 -0.68
C TRP A 92 -11.06 -11.20 0.08
N SER A 93 -10.20 -11.29 1.10
CA SER A 93 -10.22 -12.35 2.08
C SER A 93 -9.84 -11.76 3.44
N ASN A 94 -10.74 -11.87 4.42
CA ASN A 94 -10.51 -11.40 5.79
C ASN A 94 -10.02 -9.95 5.86
N GLY A 95 -10.62 -9.04 5.07
CA GLY A 95 -10.24 -7.63 5.03
C GLY A 95 -8.90 -7.33 4.37
N VAL A 96 -8.30 -8.30 3.66
CA VAL A 96 -7.12 -8.12 2.82
C VAL A 96 -7.50 -8.32 1.36
N LEU A 97 -7.22 -7.33 0.51
CA LEU A 97 -7.39 -7.46 -0.93
C LEU A 97 -6.13 -8.13 -1.49
N VAL A 98 -6.21 -9.43 -1.78
CA VAL A 98 -5.04 -10.24 -2.11
C VAL A 98 -4.62 -10.00 -3.56
N GLU A 99 -3.46 -9.40 -3.75
CA GLU A 99 -2.84 -9.17 -5.05
C GLU A 99 -1.91 -10.32 -5.48
N ARG A 100 -1.81 -10.53 -6.79
CA ARG A 100 -0.80 -11.40 -7.40
C ARG A 100 0.36 -10.55 -7.92
N LYS A 101 1.57 -10.80 -7.39
CA LYS A 101 2.78 -9.94 -7.48
C LYS A 101 3.10 -9.35 -8.86
N TYR A 102 2.85 -10.04 -9.97
CA TYR A 102 3.28 -9.54 -11.29
C TYR A 102 2.15 -9.07 -12.19
N GLN A 103 0.90 -9.27 -11.82
CA GLN A 103 -0.23 -8.96 -12.68
C GLN A 103 -0.91 -7.63 -12.32
N SER A 104 -0.98 -7.34 -11.01
CA SER A 104 -1.43 -6.04 -10.51
C SER A 104 -0.38 -4.95 -10.57
N PHE A 105 0.91 -5.35 -10.54
CA PHE A 105 2.06 -4.47 -10.66
C PHE A 105 2.38 -4.16 -12.13
N ARG A 106 2.27 -2.88 -12.50
CA ARG A 106 2.51 -2.41 -13.88
C ARG A 106 3.53 -1.28 -13.86
N HIS A 107 4.76 -1.56 -14.29
CA HIS A 107 5.81 -0.55 -14.41
C HIS A 107 5.48 0.51 -15.48
N ASP A 108 4.60 0.20 -16.42
CA ASP A 108 4.10 1.13 -17.45
C ASP A 108 2.96 2.05 -16.96
N LEU A 109 2.47 1.89 -15.72
CA LEU A 109 1.50 2.81 -15.14
C LEU A 109 2.22 4.00 -14.51
N MET A 110 2.05 5.19 -15.10
CA MET A 110 2.70 6.43 -14.64
C MET A 110 1.99 7.11 -13.45
N ILE A 111 1.30 6.31 -12.62
CA ILE A 111 0.64 6.73 -11.37
C ILE A 111 1.04 5.72 -10.29
N ALA A 112 1.42 6.21 -9.11
CA ALA A 112 1.86 5.37 -8.01
C ALA A 112 0.68 4.67 -7.31
N SER A 113 0.92 3.49 -6.72
CA SER A 113 -0.05 2.83 -5.86
C SER A 113 0.14 3.20 -4.38
N PHE A 114 -0.92 3.64 -3.72
CA PHE A 114 -1.00 3.66 -2.26
C PHE A 114 -1.67 2.37 -1.77
N HIS A 115 -0.89 1.49 -1.13
CA HIS A 115 -1.36 0.24 -0.56
C HIS A 115 -1.38 0.28 0.99
N PRO A 116 -2.55 0.37 1.66
CA PRO A 116 -2.64 0.58 3.10
C PRO A 116 -1.95 -0.49 3.97
N GLY A 117 -1.87 -1.72 3.48
CA GLY A 117 -1.19 -2.83 4.15
C GLY A 117 0.33 -2.86 3.97
N HIS A 118 0.92 -1.96 3.18
CA HIS A 118 2.37 -1.87 3.00
C HIS A 118 2.99 -0.82 3.92
N ARG A 119 4.32 -0.82 4.04
CA ARG A 119 5.07 0.17 4.84
C ARG A 119 5.04 1.56 4.23
N GLY A 120 5.33 2.59 5.01
CA GLY A 120 5.38 3.97 4.51
C GLY A 120 6.33 4.18 3.33
N LYS A 121 7.47 3.45 3.29
CA LYS A 121 8.41 3.46 2.14
C LYS A 121 7.86 2.92 0.83
N TRP A 122 6.69 2.30 0.86
CA TRP A 122 6.01 1.89 -0.36
C TRP A 122 5.63 3.09 -1.23
N THR A 123 5.17 4.19 -0.62
CA THR A 123 4.77 5.39 -1.37
C THR A 123 5.94 5.98 -2.16
N SER A 124 7.09 6.16 -1.52
CA SER A 124 8.31 6.66 -2.18
C SER A 124 8.82 5.68 -3.25
N HIS A 125 8.74 4.37 -3.00
CA HIS A 125 9.06 3.33 -3.98
C HIS A 125 8.19 3.45 -5.25
N GLU A 126 6.87 3.50 -5.09
CA GLU A 126 5.91 3.59 -6.21
C GLU A 126 6.00 4.93 -6.97
N LEU A 127 6.24 6.04 -6.28
CA LEU A 127 6.49 7.32 -6.94
C LEU A 127 7.81 7.31 -7.71
N CYS A 128 8.82 6.61 -7.20
CA CYS A 128 10.09 6.44 -7.90
C CYS A 128 9.91 5.65 -9.21
N HIS A 129 9.04 4.65 -9.25
CA HIS A 129 8.66 3.95 -10.50
C HIS A 129 8.15 4.95 -11.55
N ALA A 130 7.17 5.78 -11.19
CA ALA A 130 6.60 6.77 -12.09
C ALA A 130 7.63 7.84 -12.55
N LEU A 131 8.57 8.24 -11.68
CA LEU A 131 9.66 9.17 -12.04
C LEU A 131 10.66 8.57 -13.03
N VAL A 132 10.94 7.27 -12.91
CA VAL A 132 11.84 6.52 -13.81
C VAL A 132 11.15 6.25 -15.15
N GLY A 133 9.87 5.87 -15.13
CA GLY A 133 9.11 5.48 -16.31
C GLY A 133 9.38 4.03 -16.74
N PHE A 134 9.06 3.70 -17.99
CA PHE A 134 9.21 2.35 -18.54
C PHE A 134 9.76 2.39 -19.97
N ALA A 135 10.44 1.33 -20.42
CA ALA A 135 10.91 1.23 -21.80
C ALA A 135 10.05 0.26 -22.62
N TRP A 136 9.63 0.70 -23.80
CA TRP A 136 8.86 -0.10 -24.75
C TRP A 136 9.13 0.31 -26.19
N ARG A 137 9.07 -0.67 -27.09
CA ARG A 137 9.01 -0.47 -28.54
C ARG A 137 8.26 -1.61 -29.21
N ALA A 138 7.73 -1.32 -30.40
CA ALA A 138 6.90 -2.21 -31.20
C ALA A 138 7.56 -3.55 -31.57
N ASP A 139 8.89 -3.59 -31.66
CA ASP A 139 9.72 -4.73 -32.02
C ASP A 139 10.53 -5.27 -30.83
N ALA A 140 10.12 -4.95 -29.59
CA ALA A 140 10.80 -5.38 -28.39
C ALA A 140 10.82 -6.91 -28.26
N THR A 141 12.00 -7.46 -27.96
CA THR A 141 12.16 -8.89 -27.66
C THR A 141 11.78 -9.19 -26.20
N PRO A 142 11.58 -10.46 -25.82
CA PRO A 142 11.38 -10.83 -24.41
C PRO A 142 12.51 -10.35 -23.50
N LEU A 143 13.77 -10.43 -23.97
CA LEU A 143 14.92 -9.91 -23.23
C LEU A 143 14.85 -8.39 -23.05
N PHE A 144 14.37 -7.65 -24.06
CA PHE A 144 14.15 -6.21 -23.93
C PHE A 144 13.13 -5.90 -22.83
N HIS A 145 11.95 -6.53 -22.83
CA HIS A 145 10.94 -6.30 -21.80
C HIS A 145 11.42 -6.70 -20.41
N ALA A 146 12.13 -7.83 -20.28
CA ALA A 146 12.69 -8.25 -19.00
C ALA A 146 13.74 -7.25 -18.49
N THR A 147 14.56 -6.70 -19.39
CA THR A 147 15.56 -5.70 -19.03
C THR A 147 14.92 -4.34 -18.71
N ALA A 148 13.87 -3.94 -19.42
CA ALA A 148 13.10 -2.73 -19.14
C ALA A 148 12.45 -2.78 -17.76
N ALA A 149 11.82 -3.92 -17.41
CA ALA A 149 11.24 -4.13 -16.07
C ALA A 149 12.32 -4.13 -14.97
N ARG A 150 13.44 -4.80 -15.22
CA ARG A 150 14.60 -4.79 -14.32
C ARG A 150 15.15 -3.38 -14.08
N LEU A 151 15.23 -2.55 -15.13
CA LEU A 151 15.63 -1.14 -15.03
C LEU A 151 14.59 -0.31 -14.26
N ALA A 152 13.29 -0.53 -14.51
CA ALA A 152 12.21 0.16 -13.79
C ALA A 152 12.30 -0.05 -12.28
N GLU A 153 12.60 -1.29 -11.87
CA GLU A 153 12.68 -1.70 -10.46
C GLU A 153 13.98 -1.30 -9.76
N LEU A 154 15.06 -1.06 -10.51
CA LEU A 154 16.40 -0.85 -9.96
C LEU A 154 16.47 0.27 -8.94
N LEU A 155 16.14 1.50 -9.32
CA LEU A 155 16.22 2.63 -8.40
C LEU A 155 15.17 2.56 -7.28
N PRO A 156 13.90 2.19 -7.53
CA PRO A 156 12.90 1.95 -6.48
C PRO A 156 13.34 0.92 -5.42
N VAL A 157 14.02 -0.16 -5.81
CA VAL A 157 14.56 -1.16 -4.86
C VAL A 157 15.73 -0.61 -4.07
N VAL A 158 16.68 0.07 -4.71
CA VAL A 158 17.81 0.68 -4.01
C VAL A 158 17.33 1.74 -3.02
N LEU A 159 16.33 2.53 -3.42
CA LEU A 159 15.64 3.48 -2.54
C LEU A 159 15.02 2.74 -1.34
N TYR A 160 14.23 1.70 -1.59
CA TYR A 160 13.49 0.97 -0.55
C TYR A 160 14.40 0.31 0.50
N TYR A 161 15.53 -0.26 0.10
CA TYR A 161 16.40 -1.02 1.00
C TYR A 161 17.53 -0.19 1.61
N TYR A 162 17.96 0.90 0.98
CA TYR A 162 19.11 1.68 1.43
C TYR A 162 18.77 3.15 1.67
N PHE A 163 18.33 3.88 0.63
CA PHE A 163 18.27 5.35 0.73
C PHE A 163 17.09 5.86 1.58
N ASP A 164 15.97 5.14 1.63
CA ASP A 164 14.79 5.46 2.46
C ASP A 164 14.92 4.97 3.92
N GLU A 165 16.08 4.41 4.28
CA GLU A 165 16.42 4.04 5.64
C GLU A 165 17.40 5.05 6.28
N LEU A 166 17.99 5.94 5.48
CA LEU A 166 18.93 6.96 5.94
C LEU A 166 18.25 7.96 6.87
N ARG A 167 18.86 8.19 8.04
CA ARG A 167 18.33 9.06 9.11
C ARG A 167 16.90 8.72 9.56
N LEU A 168 16.38 7.54 9.27
CA LEU A 168 15.02 7.16 9.67
C LEU A 168 14.93 7.01 11.19
N GLN A 169 14.03 7.76 11.82
CA GLN A 169 13.67 7.58 13.23
C GLN A 169 12.95 6.23 13.40
N ARG A 170 13.41 5.46 14.39
CA ARG A 170 12.82 4.17 14.77
C ARG A 170 12.37 4.20 16.22
N CYS A 171 11.53 3.27 16.62
CA CYS A 171 11.14 3.13 18.03
C CYS A 171 12.36 2.71 18.88
N PRO A 172 12.32 2.89 20.21
CA PRO A 172 13.43 2.55 21.10
C PRO A 172 13.96 1.12 20.92
N ASP A 173 13.07 0.13 20.75
CA ASP A 173 13.45 -1.29 20.56
C ASP A 173 14.29 -1.51 19.29
N HIS A 174 14.10 -0.68 18.26
CA HIS A 174 14.83 -0.77 17.00
C HIS A 174 15.88 0.34 16.83
N ALA A 175 16.09 1.18 17.84
CA ALA A 175 17.02 2.31 17.75
C ALA A 175 18.50 1.89 17.85
N PHE A 176 18.81 0.77 18.52
CA PHE A 176 20.16 0.41 18.98
C PHE A 176 20.74 -0.91 18.43
N GLY A 177 20.25 -1.47 17.33
CA GLY A 177 20.89 -2.68 16.75
C GLY A 177 20.07 -3.57 15.84
N GLY A 178 18.80 -3.26 15.55
CA GLY A 178 17.91 -4.13 14.76
C GLY A 178 18.12 -4.15 13.25
N GLY A 179 19.16 -3.48 12.71
CA GLY A 179 19.38 -3.37 11.26
C GLY A 179 18.22 -2.70 10.51
N ALA A 180 18.31 -2.64 9.17
CA ALA A 180 17.14 -2.32 8.38
C ALA A 180 16.12 -3.45 8.55
N LEU A 181 14.85 -3.12 8.79
CA LEU A 181 13.79 -4.12 8.86
C LEU A 181 13.59 -4.69 7.44
N TYR A 182 14.41 -5.66 7.03
CA TYR A 182 14.33 -6.27 5.71
C TYR A 182 13.06 -7.12 5.56
N ARG A 183 12.38 -7.48 6.68
CA ARG A 183 11.18 -8.33 6.69
C ARG A 183 10.10 -7.91 7.71
N ASP A 184 10.46 -7.56 8.95
CA ASP A 184 9.44 -7.43 10.02
C ASP A 184 8.77 -6.05 10.10
N TYR A 185 7.44 -6.01 10.00
CA TYR A 185 6.66 -4.78 10.14
C TYR A 185 6.55 -4.40 11.62
N CYS A 186 6.94 -3.18 11.97
CA CYS A 186 6.78 -2.65 13.32
C CYS A 186 5.83 -1.45 13.33
N PRO A 187 4.60 -1.58 13.85
CA PRO A 187 3.66 -0.46 13.95
C PRO A 187 4.20 0.73 14.74
N ARG A 188 5.07 0.51 15.74
CA ARG A 188 5.70 1.59 16.53
C ARG A 188 6.68 2.39 15.67
N CYS A 189 7.52 1.71 14.88
CA CYS A 189 8.43 2.37 13.93
C CYS A 189 7.67 3.18 12.88
N GLU A 190 6.59 2.64 12.31
CA GLU A 190 5.79 3.38 11.32
C GLU A 190 5.10 4.62 11.92
N ARG A 191 4.68 4.56 13.20
CA ARG A 191 4.10 5.72 13.90
C ARG A 191 5.11 6.80 14.25
N CYS A 192 6.33 6.43 14.64
CA CYS A 192 7.38 7.40 15.00
C CYS A 192 8.33 7.75 13.84
N ALA A 193 8.02 7.29 12.63
CA ALA A 193 8.86 7.53 11.46
C ALA A 193 9.00 9.05 11.21
N GLY A 194 10.23 9.46 10.88
CA GLY A 194 10.63 10.85 10.73
C GLY A 194 12.15 10.97 10.61
N PHE A 195 12.67 12.18 10.48
CA PHE A 195 14.11 12.39 10.32
C PHE A 195 14.81 12.50 11.68
N ARG A 196 15.89 11.73 11.88
CA ARG A 196 16.86 11.93 12.97
C ARG A 196 17.70 13.17 12.68
N ALA A 197 17.91 14.02 13.68
CA ALA A 197 18.74 15.23 13.55
C ALA A 197 20.21 14.93 13.19
N VAL A 198 20.77 13.82 13.67
CA VAL A 198 22.15 13.41 13.39
C VAL A 198 22.15 12.14 12.54
N ALA A 199 22.98 12.11 11.50
CA ALA A 199 23.20 10.92 10.69
C ALA A 199 23.97 9.87 11.51
N PRO A 200 23.41 8.67 11.71
CA PRO A 200 24.15 7.56 12.32
C PRO A 200 25.38 7.18 11.49
N ALA A 201 26.41 6.62 12.11
CA ALA A 201 27.61 6.16 11.40
C ALA A 201 27.27 5.11 10.33
N GLU A 202 26.19 4.33 10.55
CA GLU A 202 25.70 3.30 9.64
C GLU A 202 25.14 3.88 8.33
N ASP A 203 24.71 5.15 8.30
CA ASP A 203 24.17 5.78 7.09
C ASP A 203 25.22 5.82 5.97
N LEU A 204 26.50 6.03 6.31
CA LEU A 204 27.59 6.01 5.32
C LEU A 204 27.74 4.63 4.70
N SER A 205 27.65 3.57 5.52
CA SER A 205 27.69 2.19 5.03
C SER A 205 26.49 1.88 4.13
N ALA A 206 25.29 2.30 4.53
CA ALA A 206 24.08 2.12 3.74
C ALA A 206 24.16 2.83 2.38
N VAL A 207 24.64 4.09 2.34
CA VAL A 207 24.88 4.80 1.07
C VAL A 207 25.90 4.06 0.21
N GLN A 208 27.02 3.63 0.79
CA GLN A 208 28.04 2.88 0.06
C GLN A 208 27.51 1.57 -0.53
N ILE A 209 26.71 0.81 0.23
CA ILE A 209 26.10 -0.44 -0.24
C ILE A 209 25.10 -0.14 -1.37
N GLY A 210 24.22 0.85 -1.19
CA GLY A 210 23.22 1.22 -2.20
C GLY A 210 23.85 1.66 -3.52
N LEU A 211 24.89 2.50 -3.47
CA LEU A 211 25.62 2.93 -4.66
C LEU A 211 26.35 1.76 -5.35
N ARG A 212 27.00 0.87 -4.58
CA ARG A 212 27.64 -0.33 -5.14
C ARG A 212 26.63 -1.28 -5.79
N TYR A 213 25.46 -1.46 -5.17
CA TYR A 213 24.39 -2.29 -5.74
C TYR A 213 23.92 -1.72 -7.08
N LEU A 214 23.66 -0.40 -7.14
CA LEU A 214 23.26 0.29 -8.36
C LEU A 214 24.27 0.05 -9.51
N ASP A 215 25.56 0.25 -9.25
CA ASP A 215 26.62 0.03 -10.25
C ASP A 215 26.74 -1.44 -10.68
N ALA A 216 26.72 -2.36 -9.71
CA ALA A 216 26.84 -3.79 -10.00
C ALA A 216 25.65 -4.31 -10.82
N GLU A 217 24.45 -3.81 -10.54
CA GLU A 217 23.24 -4.16 -11.28
C GLU A 217 23.27 -3.61 -12.72
N MET A 218 23.67 -2.34 -12.90
CA MET A 218 23.86 -1.74 -14.23
C MET A 218 24.92 -2.51 -15.04
N ALA A 219 26.02 -2.93 -14.41
CA ALA A 219 27.04 -3.75 -15.05
C ALA A 219 26.51 -5.13 -15.47
N ALA A 220 25.65 -5.75 -14.66
CA ALA A 220 24.99 -7.02 -14.98
C ALA A 220 23.96 -6.87 -16.12
N ILE A 221 23.24 -5.75 -16.18
CA ILE A 221 22.35 -5.40 -17.30
C ILE A 221 23.16 -5.25 -18.59
N ALA A 222 24.23 -4.46 -18.57
CA ALA A 222 25.10 -4.27 -19.73
C ALA A 222 25.71 -5.60 -20.22
N ARG A 223 26.12 -6.49 -19.29
CA ARG A 223 26.53 -7.86 -19.63
C ARG A 223 25.41 -8.68 -20.25
N SER A 224 24.19 -8.56 -19.76
CA SER A 224 23.01 -9.27 -20.30
C SER A 224 22.76 -8.88 -21.76
N LEU A 225 22.86 -7.59 -22.06
CA LEU A 225 22.67 -7.05 -23.41
C LEU A 225 23.80 -7.47 -24.35
N ARG A 226 25.07 -7.38 -23.92
CA ARG A 226 26.21 -7.84 -24.71
C ARG A 226 26.17 -9.34 -25.03
N GLN A 227 25.82 -10.16 -24.04
CA GLN A 227 25.75 -11.62 -24.18
C GLN A 227 24.42 -12.13 -24.73
N ARG A 228 23.43 -11.24 -24.94
CA ARG A 228 22.06 -11.55 -25.38
C ARG A 228 21.38 -12.64 -24.54
N ARG A 229 21.68 -12.68 -23.23
CA ARG A 229 21.07 -13.60 -22.27
C ARG A 229 20.94 -12.93 -20.90
N PRO A 230 19.95 -13.28 -20.07
CA PRO A 230 19.84 -12.72 -18.74
C PRO A 230 21.05 -13.07 -17.87
N ILE A 231 21.62 -12.07 -17.20
CA ILE A 231 22.70 -12.22 -16.22
C ILE A 231 22.24 -11.61 -14.90
N SER A 232 21.96 -12.47 -13.92
CA SER A 232 21.61 -12.05 -12.56
C SER A 232 22.81 -11.43 -11.84
N HIS A 233 22.51 -10.45 -11.00
CA HIS A 233 23.36 -10.01 -9.91
C HIS A 233 22.53 -10.15 -8.62
N ARG A 234 22.91 -11.12 -7.78
CA ARG A 234 22.19 -11.45 -6.55
C ARG A 234 22.87 -10.78 -5.37
N HIS A 235 22.08 -10.11 -4.53
CA HIS A 235 22.55 -9.51 -3.29
C HIS A 235 21.57 -9.84 -2.15
N GLY A 236 21.96 -10.75 -1.26
CA GLY A 236 21.04 -11.31 -0.27
C GLY A 236 19.84 -11.98 -0.96
N SER A 237 18.62 -11.52 -0.67
CA SER A 237 17.40 -12.00 -1.31
C SER A 237 16.99 -11.22 -2.56
N LEU A 238 17.77 -10.24 -3.02
CA LEU A 238 17.44 -9.40 -4.18
C LEU A 238 17.99 -10.01 -5.47
N ASP A 239 17.13 -10.21 -6.47
CA ASP A 239 17.48 -10.66 -7.82
C ASP A 239 16.54 -10.02 -8.87
N LEU A 240 16.83 -8.78 -9.27
CA LEU A 240 15.99 -8.04 -10.21
C LEU A 240 15.97 -8.64 -11.61
N CYS A 241 16.94 -9.48 -11.94
CA CYS A 241 16.89 -10.25 -13.18
C CYS A 241 15.74 -11.26 -13.14
N SER A 242 15.50 -11.91 -12.00
CA SER A 242 14.38 -12.82 -11.83
C SER A 242 13.03 -12.07 -11.82
N ASP A 243 12.96 -10.93 -11.14
CA ASP A 243 11.76 -10.08 -11.12
C ASP A 243 11.42 -9.56 -12.52
N GLY A 244 12.42 -9.08 -13.27
CA GLY A 244 12.24 -8.62 -14.65
C GLY A 244 11.78 -9.72 -15.61
N LEU A 245 12.31 -10.95 -15.46
CA LEU A 245 11.85 -12.11 -16.23
C LEU A 245 10.40 -12.49 -15.90
N ALA A 246 10.04 -12.46 -14.61
CA ALA A 246 8.68 -12.75 -14.17
C ALA A 246 7.69 -11.69 -14.68
N TYR A 247 8.06 -10.41 -14.62
CA TYR A 247 7.27 -9.31 -15.20
C TYR A 247 7.07 -9.50 -16.70
N ALA A 248 8.16 -9.74 -17.44
CA ALA A 248 8.08 -9.95 -18.88
C ALA A 248 7.17 -11.13 -19.23
N ARG A 249 7.28 -12.25 -18.50
CA ARG A 249 6.39 -13.41 -18.68
C ARG A 249 4.92 -13.04 -18.42
N ALA A 250 4.64 -12.33 -17.34
CA ALA A 250 3.28 -11.95 -16.96
C ALA A 250 2.63 -10.94 -17.93
N HIS A 251 3.40 -10.03 -18.51
CA HIS A 251 2.88 -8.92 -19.32
C HIS A 251 3.15 -9.02 -20.82
N ARG A 252 3.91 -10.01 -21.30
CA ARG A 252 4.36 -10.08 -22.70
C ARG A 252 3.23 -9.91 -23.71
N ARG A 253 2.15 -10.68 -23.58
CA ARG A 253 1.04 -10.65 -24.54
C ARG A 253 0.33 -9.29 -24.52
N ARG A 254 0.09 -8.72 -23.33
CA ARG A 254 -0.43 -7.36 -23.17
C ARG A 254 0.47 -6.30 -23.80
N LEU A 255 1.77 -6.30 -23.48
CA LEU A 255 2.73 -5.31 -24.02
C LEU A 255 2.89 -5.40 -25.55
N ASN A 256 2.59 -6.57 -26.14
CA ASN A 256 2.61 -6.76 -27.59
C ASN A 256 1.24 -6.53 -28.27
N SER A 257 0.17 -6.33 -27.50
CA SER A 257 -1.20 -6.15 -27.98
C SER A 257 -1.36 -4.89 -28.83
N GLN A 258 -2.42 -4.87 -29.64
CA GLN A 258 -2.75 -3.70 -30.44
C GLN A 258 -3.18 -2.52 -29.57
N ALA A 259 -3.95 -2.76 -28.50
CA ALA A 259 -4.30 -1.75 -27.52
C ALA A 259 -3.07 -1.05 -26.91
N PHE A 260 -2.05 -1.81 -26.48
CA PHE A 260 -0.88 -1.19 -25.87
C PHE A 260 -0.09 -0.36 -26.89
N ARG A 261 0.06 -0.85 -28.14
CA ARG A 261 0.66 -0.07 -29.24
C ARG A 261 -0.09 1.24 -29.49
N ARG A 262 -1.44 1.20 -29.48
CA ARG A 262 -2.29 2.39 -29.65
C ARG A 262 -2.13 3.35 -28.48
N TRP A 263 -2.10 2.84 -27.26
CA TRP A 263 -1.89 3.66 -26.06
C TRP A 263 -0.54 4.39 -26.12
N VAL A 264 0.56 3.69 -26.49
CA VAL A 264 1.86 4.32 -26.71
C VAL A 264 1.80 5.34 -27.87
N ALA A 265 1.07 5.09 -28.95
CA ALA A 265 0.93 6.06 -30.02
C ALA A 265 0.19 7.34 -29.58
N LEU A 266 -0.75 7.22 -28.63
CA LEU A 266 -1.51 8.34 -28.07
C LEU A 266 -0.72 9.11 -26.99
N PHE A 267 0.09 8.44 -26.18
CA PHE A 267 0.67 9.01 -24.95
C PHE A 267 2.18 8.79 -24.76
N GLY A 268 2.85 8.09 -25.67
CA GLY A 268 4.21 7.54 -25.50
C GLY A 268 5.35 8.54 -25.33
N ALA A 269 5.10 9.85 -25.35
CA ALA A 269 6.09 10.83 -24.91
C ALA A 269 6.28 10.84 -23.38
N ALA A 270 5.25 10.45 -22.62
CA ALA A 270 5.12 10.66 -21.18
C ALA A 270 5.72 9.53 -20.33
N GLY A 271 7.05 9.52 -20.21
CA GLY A 271 7.76 8.52 -19.39
C GLY A 271 7.88 7.14 -20.03
N MET A 272 7.55 7.02 -21.32
CA MET A 272 7.81 5.82 -22.11
C MET A 272 9.07 5.99 -22.95
N HIS A 273 10.11 5.24 -22.62
CA HIS A 273 11.41 5.28 -23.30
C HIS A 273 11.43 4.32 -24.49
N HIS A 274 11.98 4.76 -25.63
CA HIS A 274 12.10 3.91 -26.82
C HIS A 274 13.34 2.99 -26.79
N THR A 275 14.31 3.29 -25.92
CA THR A 275 15.55 2.54 -25.78
C THR A 275 15.87 2.28 -24.31
N LEU A 276 16.66 1.23 -24.04
CA LEU A 276 17.10 0.92 -22.68
C LEU A 276 18.14 1.93 -22.18
N GLU A 277 18.91 2.51 -23.11
CA GLU A 277 19.91 3.54 -22.84
C GLU A 277 19.25 4.85 -22.37
N ALA A 278 18.14 5.25 -23.00
CA ALA A 278 17.37 6.41 -22.56
C ALA A 278 16.79 6.21 -21.16
N MET A 279 16.28 5.01 -20.88
CA MET A 279 15.78 4.65 -19.55
C MET A 279 16.90 4.61 -18.51
N GLN A 280 18.07 4.08 -18.84
CA GLN A 280 19.24 4.13 -17.97
C GLN A 280 19.62 5.58 -17.66
N ALA A 281 19.75 6.44 -18.68
CA ALA A 281 20.05 7.86 -18.48
C ALA A 281 19.02 8.55 -17.58
N ARG A 282 17.73 8.18 -17.70
CA ARG A 282 16.69 8.68 -16.80
C ARG A 282 16.91 8.22 -15.36
N ILE A 283 17.22 6.94 -15.12
CA ILE A 283 17.54 6.42 -13.78
C ILE A 283 18.70 7.20 -13.15
N GLU A 284 19.74 7.51 -13.93
CA GLU A 284 20.88 8.31 -13.46
C GLU A 284 20.46 9.72 -13.05
N GLN A 285 19.64 10.38 -13.86
CA GLN A 285 19.11 11.71 -13.55
C GLN A 285 18.23 11.68 -12.29
N VAL A 286 17.33 10.71 -12.17
CA VAL A 286 16.46 10.56 -10.99
C VAL A 286 17.30 10.26 -9.74
N ALA A 287 18.30 9.38 -9.83
CA ALA A 287 19.19 9.07 -8.71
C ALA A 287 19.96 10.32 -8.24
N ARG A 288 20.55 11.09 -9.15
CA ARG A 288 21.25 12.36 -8.82
C ARG A 288 20.28 13.40 -8.27
N ALA A 289 19.08 13.49 -8.83
CA ALA A 289 18.05 14.38 -8.34
C ALA A 289 17.69 14.02 -6.91
N ILE A 290 17.44 12.74 -6.58
CA ILE A 290 17.12 12.28 -5.22
C ILE A 290 18.29 12.49 -4.25
N LEU A 291 19.48 12.04 -4.63
CA LEU A 291 20.61 11.91 -3.69
C LEU A 291 21.46 13.16 -3.54
N LEU A 292 21.56 13.97 -4.59
CA LEU A 292 22.53 15.08 -4.65
C LEU A 292 21.92 16.46 -4.72
N GLY A 293 20.63 16.61 -4.98
CA GLY A 293 20.08 17.95 -5.12
C GLY A 293 19.82 18.39 -6.56
N HIS A 294 20.21 17.59 -7.55
CA HIS A 294 20.27 18.06 -8.92
C HIS A 294 18.87 18.31 -9.53
N PRO A 295 18.75 19.23 -10.50
CA PRO A 295 17.55 19.39 -11.30
C PRO A 295 17.21 18.08 -12.04
N LEU A 296 15.92 17.77 -12.12
CA LEU A 296 15.39 16.67 -12.93
C LEU A 296 14.70 17.26 -14.16
N ALA A 297 15.09 16.81 -15.35
CA ALA A 297 14.37 17.20 -16.56
C ALA A 297 12.91 16.70 -16.46
N PRO A 298 11.91 17.48 -16.87
CA PRO A 298 10.52 17.03 -16.82
C PRO A 298 10.33 15.80 -17.69
N LEU A 299 9.40 14.91 -17.31
CA LEU A 299 8.89 13.91 -18.24
C LEU A 299 8.23 14.65 -19.41
N VAL A 300 8.66 14.34 -20.64
CA VAL A 300 8.14 14.99 -21.85
C VAL A 300 6.68 14.57 -22.05
N GLY A 301 5.81 15.45 -22.55
CA GLY A 301 4.42 15.11 -22.85
C GLY A 301 3.41 15.64 -21.83
N HIS A 302 2.13 15.35 -22.08
CA HIS A 302 1.05 15.96 -21.33
C HIS A 302 0.91 15.33 -19.93
N ARG A 303 0.92 16.17 -18.89
CA ARG A 303 0.74 15.84 -17.46
C ARG A 303 -0.68 15.37 -17.09
N ALA A 304 -1.33 14.68 -18.02
CA ALA A 304 -2.69 14.19 -17.94
C ALA A 304 -2.69 12.71 -17.52
N TRP A 305 -2.04 12.38 -16.40
CA TRP A 305 -1.86 11.00 -15.96
C TRP A 305 -3.20 10.26 -15.79
N ALA A 306 -4.22 10.98 -15.32
CA ALA A 306 -5.58 10.45 -15.23
C ALA A 306 -6.19 10.10 -16.61
N HIS A 307 -5.92 10.91 -17.64
CA HIS A 307 -6.34 10.63 -19.02
C HIS A 307 -5.64 9.40 -19.57
N GLN A 308 -4.34 9.24 -19.31
CA GLN A 308 -3.56 8.07 -19.72
C GLN A 308 -4.09 6.78 -19.09
N ASP A 309 -4.35 6.79 -17.79
CA ASP A 309 -4.88 5.66 -17.03
C ASP A 309 -6.27 5.27 -17.54
N LEU A 310 -7.19 6.24 -17.68
CA LEU A 310 -8.53 5.99 -18.18
C LEU A 310 -8.53 5.51 -19.64
N ALA A 311 -7.69 6.10 -20.50
CA ALA A 311 -7.56 5.66 -21.88
C ALA A 311 -7.06 4.22 -22.00
N MET A 312 -6.10 3.81 -21.15
CA MET A 312 -5.65 2.41 -21.11
C MET A 312 -6.78 1.47 -20.67
N ARG A 313 -7.66 1.89 -19.75
CA ARG A 313 -8.85 1.11 -19.35
C ARG A 313 -9.86 0.99 -20.50
N LEU A 314 -10.10 2.06 -21.27
CA LEU A 314 -10.98 2.00 -22.44
C LEU A 314 -10.41 1.08 -23.54
N LEU A 315 -9.11 1.18 -23.81
CA LEU A 315 -8.43 0.33 -24.80
C LEU A 315 -8.34 -1.14 -24.35
N HIS A 316 -8.32 -1.39 -23.04
CA HIS A 316 -8.43 -2.73 -22.48
C HIS A 316 -9.81 -3.33 -22.78
N ILE A 317 -10.90 -2.64 -22.46
CA ILE A 317 -12.28 -3.10 -22.76
C ILE A 317 -12.46 -3.32 -24.27
N ARG A 318 -11.86 -2.44 -25.08
CA ARG A 318 -11.90 -2.54 -26.54
C ARG A 318 -11.37 -3.88 -27.06
N GLU A 319 -10.41 -4.52 -26.39
CA GLU A 319 -9.81 -5.78 -26.89
C GLU A 319 -10.75 -6.97 -26.81
N GLU A 320 -11.80 -6.88 -26.00
CA GLU A 320 -12.87 -7.88 -25.90
C GLU A 320 -14.16 -7.40 -26.56
N THR A 321 -14.12 -6.23 -27.21
CA THR A 321 -15.27 -5.61 -27.88
C THR A 321 -15.03 -5.60 -29.40
N SER A 322 -16.10 -5.77 -30.19
CA SER A 322 -16.03 -5.74 -31.66
C SER A 322 -16.96 -4.69 -32.27
N GLY A 323 -16.87 -4.50 -33.59
CA GLY A 323 -17.78 -3.63 -34.35
C GLY A 323 -17.75 -2.16 -33.94
N GLU A 324 -18.92 -1.53 -33.95
CA GLU A 324 -19.13 -0.11 -33.68
C GLU A 324 -18.72 0.30 -32.26
N ALA A 325 -19.02 -0.54 -31.25
CA ALA A 325 -18.63 -0.27 -29.87
C ALA A 325 -17.09 -0.20 -29.71
N ALA A 326 -16.34 -1.09 -30.38
CA ALA A 326 -14.89 -1.06 -30.35
C ALA A 326 -14.30 0.20 -31.03
N ALA A 327 -14.96 0.70 -32.08
CA ALA A 327 -14.60 1.95 -32.72
C ALA A 327 -14.92 3.16 -31.80
N ALA A 328 -16.08 3.16 -31.16
CA ALA A 328 -16.47 4.20 -30.20
C ALA A 328 -15.52 4.28 -29.00
N LEU A 329 -15.13 3.14 -28.41
CA LEU A 329 -14.14 3.10 -27.31
C LEU A 329 -12.78 3.70 -27.71
N LEU A 330 -12.34 3.47 -28.95
CA LEU A 330 -11.14 4.10 -29.48
C LEU A 330 -11.29 5.62 -29.59
N VAL A 331 -12.43 6.10 -30.08
CA VAL A 331 -12.72 7.53 -30.16
C VAL A 331 -12.69 8.17 -28.78
N LEU A 332 -13.24 7.51 -27.76
CA LEU A 332 -13.16 7.99 -26.37
C LEU A 332 -11.72 8.07 -25.85
N ALA A 333 -10.87 7.07 -26.13
CA ALA A 333 -9.45 7.12 -25.78
C ALA A 333 -8.70 8.25 -26.53
N GLN A 334 -9.05 8.52 -27.79
CA GLN A 334 -8.50 9.63 -28.57
C GLN A 334 -8.94 10.99 -28.02
N LYS A 335 -10.21 11.14 -27.61
CA LYS A 335 -10.70 12.34 -26.91
C LYS A 335 -9.87 12.62 -25.66
N LEU A 336 -9.53 11.59 -24.88
CA LEU A 336 -8.65 11.74 -23.71
C LEU A 336 -7.24 12.19 -24.08
N ALA A 337 -6.66 11.64 -25.15
CA ALA A 337 -5.36 12.09 -25.66
C ALA A 337 -5.36 13.55 -26.15
N GLN A 338 -6.53 14.04 -26.57
CA GLN A 338 -6.80 15.43 -26.95
C GLN A 338 -7.25 16.31 -25.76
N HIS A 339 -7.09 15.84 -24.51
CA HIS A 339 -7.44 16.57 -23.28
C HIS A 339 -8.92 16.90 -23.13
N ALA A 340 -9.81 16.11 -23.71
CA ALA A 340 -11.23 16.23 -23.42
C ALA A 340 -11.51 16.05 -21.92
N SER A 341 -12.61 16.64 -21.44
CA SER A 341 -13.04 16.49 -20.06
C SER A 341 -13.29 15.01 -19.73
N ILE A 342 -12.68 14.51 -18.64
CA ILE A 342 -12.92 13.14 -18.16
C ILE A 342 -14.41 12.92 -17.87
N ALA A 343 -15.11 13.92 -17.33
CA ALA A 343 -16.55 13.81 -17.07
C ALA A 343 -17.33 13.57 -18.36
N ALA A 344 -17.05 14.36 -19.41
CA ALA A 344 -17.70 14.21 -20.71
C ALA A 344 -17.39 12.85 -21.36
N VAL A 345 -16.14 12.37 -21.28
CA VAL A 345 -15.77 11.03 -21.79
C VAL A 345 -16.51 9.92 -21.04
N LEU A 346 -16.69 10.05 -19.72
CA LEU A 346 -17.44 9.08 -18.93
C LEU A 346 -18.95 9.12 -19.18
N ASP A 347 -19.50 10.30 -19.51
CA ASP A 347 -20.91 10.43 -19.91
C ASP A 347 -21.14 9.82 -21.30
N ASP A 348 -20.23 10.06 -22.25
CA ASP A 348 -20.25 9.39 -23.57
C ASP A 348 -20.11 7.86 -23.41
N TYR A 349 -19.26 7.39 -22.50
CA TYR A 349 -19.13 5.97 -22.18
C TYR A 349 -20.44 5.39 -21.62
N ALA A 350 -21.12 6.13 -20.73
CA ALA A 350 -22.40 5.69 -20.18
C ALA A 350 -23.46 5.54 -21.26
N ALA A 351 -23.57 6.52 -22.17
CA ALA A 351 -24.47 6.44 -23.32
C ALA A 351 -24.12 5.25 -24.23
N LEU A 352 -22.83 4.96 -24.40
CA LEU A 352 -22.38 3.77 -25.14
C LEU A 352 -22.80 2.47 -24.43
N SER A 353 -22.69 2.40 -23.10
CA SER A 353 -23.11 1.25 -22.28
C SER A 353 -24.62 1.01 -22.27
N GLU A 354 -25.45 1.99 -22.63
CA GLU A 354 -26.89 1.78 -22.84
C GLU A 354 -27.19 1.03 -24.14
N ALA A 355 -26.33 1.21 -25.16
CA ALA A 355 -26.50 0.60 -26.48
C ALA A 355 -25.77 -0.76 -26.63
N TYR A 356 -24.74 -1.02 -25.83
CA TYR A 356 -23.90 -2.22 -25.94
C TYR A 356 -23.62 -2.84 -24.57
N VAL A 357 -23.37 -4.16 -24.54
CA VAL A 357 -22.96 -4.86 -23.32
C VAL A 357 -21.50 -4.52 -23.02
N LEU A 358 -21.31 -3.57 -22.11
CA LEU A 358 -20.01 -3.09 -21.65
C LEU A 358 -19.97 -3.10 -20.11
N PRO A 359 -18.77 -3.12 -19.49
CA PRO A 359 -18.66 -2.94 -18.05
C PRO A 359 -19.35 -1.66 -17.58
N PRO A 360 -20.02 -1.65 -16.41
CA PRO A 360 -20.66 -0.46 -15.90
C PRO A 360 -19.69 0.72 -15.75
N ARG A 361 -20.19 1.95 -15.96
CA ARG A 361 -19.37 3.18 -15.88
C ARG A 361 -18.59 3.25 -14.56
N GLU A 362 -19.21 2.92 -13.45
CA GLU A 362 -18.62 2.94 -12.11
C GLU A 362 -17.44 1.97 -11.96
N VAL A 363 -17.43 0.86 -12.71
CA VAL A 363 -16.31 -0.09 -12.75
C VAL A 363 -15.16 0.49 -13.57
N VAL A 364 -15.46 1.11 -14.71
CA VAL A 364 -14.43 1.75 -15.56
C VAL A 364 -13.83 2.97 -14.88
N ALA A 365 -14.66 3.78 -14.23
CA ALA A 365 -14.26 4.99 -13.52
C ALA A 365 -13.59 4.71 -12.17
N ALA A 366 -13.66 3.50 -11.61
CA ALA A 366 -13.02 3.16 -10.34
C ALA A 366 -11.49 3.01 -10.45
N VAL A 367 -10.80 4.15 -10.60
CA VAL A 367 -9.35 4.27 -10.78
C VAL A 367 -8.56 4.39 -9.47
N GLY A 368 -9.24 4.59 -8.34
CA GLY A 368 -8.66 4.67 -6.98
C GLY A 368 -8.32 6.08 -6.51
N TYR A 369 -8.66 7.11 -7.27
CA TYR A 369 -8.48 8.53 -6.92
C TYR A 369 -9.70 9.31 -7.38
N ALA A 370 -9.88 10.53 -6.86
CA ALA A 370 -11.04 11.34 -7.21
C ALA A 370 -10.99 11.74 -8.70
N LEU A 371 -12.07 11.49 -9.42
CA LEU A 371 -12.30 12.04 -10.76
C LEU A 371 -13.28 13.23 -10.66
N PRO A 372 -13.30 14.14 -11.65
CA PRO A 372 -14.34 15.17 -11.74
C PRO A 372 -15.75 14.56 -11.62
N ALA A 373 -16.69 15.28 -10.97
CA ALA A 373 -18.07 14.84 -10.68
C ALA A 373 -18.21 13.67 -9.67
N ALA A 374 -17.34 13.64 -8.64
CA ALA A 374 -17.40 12.74 -7.47
C ALA A 374 -17.28 11.22 -7.75
N GLY A 375 -16.86 10.84 -8.96
CA GLY A 375 -16.50 9.45 -9.29
C GLY A 375 -15.05 9.10 -8.89
N GLY A 376 -14.56 7.96 -9.38
CA GLY A 376 -13.14 7.61 -9.27
C GLY A 376 -12.81 6.47 -8.29
N ARG A 377 -13.72 6.14 -7.37
CA ARG A 377 -13.50 5.17 -6.29
C ARG A 377 -14.61 4.12 -6.25
N SER A 378 -14.24 2.85 -6.14
CA SER A 378 -15.23 1.76 -6.12
C SER A 378 -15.81 1.55 -4.72
N HIS A 379 -17.07 1.95 -4.55
CA HIS A 379 -17.84 1.66 -3.34
C HIS A 379 -18.13 0.17 -3.22
N ALA A 380 -18.42 -0.51 -4.34
CA ALA A 380 -18.68 -1.95 -4.33
C ALA A 380 -17.48 -2.77 -3.84
N GLN A 381 -16.26 -2.41 -4.26
CA GLN A 381 -15.04 -3.11 -3.84
C GLN A 381 -14.77 -2.90 -2.35
N VAL A 382 -14.91 -1.67 -1.85
CA VAL A 382 -14.75 -1.41 -0.41
C VAL A 382 -15.84 -2.11 0.41
N ARG A 383 -17.09 -2.15 -0.08
CA ARG A 383 -18.17 -2.92 0.57
C ARG A 383 -17.81 -4.39 0.69
N GLN A 384 -17.33 -5.02 -0.38
CA GLN A 384 -16.88 -6.42 -0.34
C GLN A 384 -15.77 -6.63 0.68
N GLY A 385 -14.81 -5.70 0.75
CA GLY A 385 -13.77 -5.71 1.76
C GLY A 385 -14.32 -5.65 3.19
N LEU A 386 -15.26 -4.73 3.46
CA LEU A 386 -15.90 -4.60 4.76
C LEU A 386 -16.75 -5.82 5.13
N LEU A 387 -17.52 -6.38 4.18
CA LEU A 387 -18.26 -7.63 4.38
C LEU A 387 -17.34 -8.80 4.71
N SER A 388 -16.13 -8.83 4.14
CA SER A 388 -15.14 -9.86 4.47
C SER A 388 -14.43 -9.64 5.81
N ALA A 389 -14.48 -8.42 6.36
CA ALA A 389 -13.64 -8.01 7.48
C ALA A 389 -14.42 -7.76 8.78
N VAL A 390 -15.60 -7.17 8.67
CA VAL A 390 -16.48 -6.80 9.79
C VAL A 390 -17.93 -7.18 9.45
N PRO A 391 -18.20 -8.46 9.10
CA PRO A 391 -19.51 -8.90 8.61
C PRO A 391 -20.65 -8.60 9.57
N LEU A 392 -20.46 -8.79 10.88
CA LEU A 392 -21.51 -8.57 11.88
C LEU A 392 -21.83 -7.08 12.00
N CYS A 393 -20.81 -6.21 12.03
CA CYS A 393 -21.01 -4.77 11.99
C CYS A 393 -21.76 -4.33 10.72
N MET A 394 -21.43 -4.90 9.56
CA MET A 394 -22.12 -4.57 8.30
C MET A 394 -23.57 -5.06 8.31
N GLN A 395 -23.86 -6.22 8.90
CA GLN A 395 -25.22 -6.73 9.08
C GLN A 395 -26.05 -5.81 9.99
N LEU A 396 -25.46 -5.35 11.10
CA LEU A 396 -26.09 -4.41 12.03
C LEU A 396 -26.41 -3.05 11.36
N LEU A 397 -25.45 -2.50 10.61
CA LEU A 397 -25.65 -1.27 9.84
C LEU A 397 -26.77 -1.42 8.80
N ALA A 398 -26.79 -2.53 8.08
CA ALA A 398 -27.82 -2.82 7.09
C ALA A 398 -29.22 -2.95 7.71
N ALA A 399 -29.34 -3.66 8.84
CA ALA A 399 -30.59 -3.80 9.59
C ALA A 399 -31.12 -2.44 10.08
N ALA A 400 -30.22 -1.52 10.44
CA ALA A 400 -30.57 -0.16 10.82
C ALA A 400 -30.82 0.80 9.64
N GLY A 401 -30.75 0.31 8.38
CA GLY A 401 -30.94 1.14 7.18
C GLY A 401 -29.81 2.14 6.93
N VAL A 402 -28.59 1.85 7.39
CA VAL A 402 -27.43 2.75 7.28
C VAL A 402 -26.49 2.27 6.20
N GLU A 403 -26.19 3.15 5.25
CA GLU A 403 -25.21 2.91 4.19
C GLU A 403 -23.86 3.56 4.54
N PRO A 404 -22.83 2.80 4.97
CA PRO A 404 -21.64 3.37 5.55
C PRO A 404 -20.52 3.65 4.53
N VAL A 405 -20.58 3.05 3.33
CA VAL A 405 -19.39 2.93 2.47
C VAL A 405 -19.00 4.25 1.82
N ALA A 406 -19.96 4.96 1.23
CA ALA A 406 -19.68 6.25 0.58
C ALA A 406 -19.19 7.31 1.59
N PRO A 407 -19.85 7.51 2.76
CA PRO A 407 -19.33 8.40 3.81
C PRO A 407 -17.94 8.01 4.31
N PHE A 408 -17.67 6.72 4.50
CA PHE A 408 -16.35 6.23 4.90
C PHE A 408 -15.27 6.59 3.88
N ILE A 409 -15.50 6.31 2.59
CA ILE A 409 -14.53 6.63 1.52
C ILE A 409 -14.29 8.14 1.40
N ALA A 410 -15.31 8.96 1.65
CA ALA A 410 -15.21 10.41 1.56
C ALA A 410 -14.45 11.03 2.75
N ALA A 411 -14.70 10.56 3.97
CA ALA A 411 -14.25 11.21 5.19
C ALA A 411 -13.06 10.52 5.87
N ALA A 412 -12.81 9.23 5.62
CA ALA A 412 -11.75 8.52 6.33
C ALA A 412 -10.36 9.04 5.92
N PRO A 413 -9.47 9.32 6.89
CA PRO A 413 -8.12 9.74 6.60
C PRO A 413 -7.34 8.60 5.93
N LEU A 414 -6.48 8.97 4.98
CA LEU A 414 -5.48 8.06 4.44
C LEU A 414 -4.53 7.63 5.56
N GLN A 415 -4.46 6.33 5.84
CA GLN A 415 -3.64 5.78 6.91
C GLN A 415 -3.15 4.37 6.56
N ARG A 416 -1.95 4.02 7.04
CA ARG A 416 -1.34 2.69 6.95
C ARG A 416 -1.94 1.78 8.03
N ALA A 417 -3.09 1.20 7.75
CA ALA A 417 -3.74 0.24 8.63
C ALA A 417 -4.70 -0.67 7.83
N PRO A 418 -5.01 -1.88 8.33
CA PRO A 418 -5.99 -2.79 7.73
C PRO A 418 -7.37 -2.13 7.58
N LEU A 419 -8.13 -2.51 6.55
CA LEU A 419 -9.44 -1.94 6.25
C LEU A 419 -10.38 -1.91 7.47
N ALA A 420 -10.53 -3.03 8.19
CA ALA A 420 -11.37 -3.14 9.39
C ALA A 420 -11.01 -2.12 10.47
N VAL A 421 -9.70 -1.95 10.76
CA VAL A 421 -9.22 -1.00 11.78
C VAL A 421 -9.55 0.44 11.39
N ARG A 422 -9.39 0.77 10.11
CA ARG A 422 -9.70 2.13 9.62
C ARG A 422 -11.18 2.43 9.68
N PHE A 423 -12.00 1.46 9.33
CA PHE A 423 -13.45 1.56 9.38
C PHE A 423 -13.97 1.69 10.81
N ALA A 424 -13.48 0.86 11.76
CA ALA A 424 -13.84 0.94 13.17
C ALA A 424 -13.48 2.30 13.80
N ARG A 425 -12.30 2.86 13.46
CA ARG A 425 -11.90 4.22 13.89
C ARG A 425 -12.81 5.30 13.33
N TRP A 426 -13.20 5.20 12.07
CA TRP A 426 -14.14 6.15 11.46
C TRP A 426 -15.51 6.08 12.15
N LEU A 427 -16.04 4.86 12.39
CA LEU A 427 -17.31 4.64 13.10
C LEU A 427 -17.32 5.21 14.51
N THR A 428 -16.17 5.25 15.19
CA THR A 428 -16.06 5.87 16.53
C THR A 428 -16.52 7.33 16.53
N THR A 429 -16.39 8.02 15.39
CA THR A 429 -16.83 9.41 15.24
C THR A 429 -18.18 9.51 14.54
N SER A 430 -18.43 8.70 13.52
CA SER A 430 -19.64 8.83 12.67
C SER A 430 -20.86 8.11 13.24
N GLU A 431 -20.69 6.97 13.91
CA GLU A 431 -21.75 6.13 14.48
C GLU A 431 -21.26 5.51 15.81
N PRO A 432 -21.05 6.33 16.86
CA PRO A 432 -20.53 5.86 18.14
C PRO A 432 -21.49 4.92 18.86
N GLY A 433 -20.95 4.15 19.81
CA GLY A 433 -21.68 3.17 20.61
C GLY A 433 -21.53 1.75 20.06
N VAL A 434 -22.60 0.94 20.17
CA VAL A 434 -22.57 -0.50 19.90
C VAL A 434 -22.01 -0.87 18.52
N VAL A 435 -22.27 -0.06 17.50
CA VAL A 435 -21.79 -0.29 16.13
C VAL A 435 -20.27 -0.12 16.03
N ALA A 436 -19.74 0.99 16.56
CA ALA A 436 -18.31 1.24 16.60
C ALA A 436 -17.59 0.19 17.45
N GLU A 437 -18.15 -0.19 18.60
CA GLU A 437 -17.63 -1.24 19.48
C GLU A 437 -17.57 -2.59 18.75
N LEU A 438 -18.61 -2.96 17.99
CA LEU A 438 -18.67 -4.22 17.25
C LEU A 438 -17.63 -4.24 16.13
N ALA A 439 -17.49 -3.13 15.41
CA ALA A 439 -16.45 -2.99 14.40
C ALA A 439 -15.03 -3.11 14.99
N HIS A 440 -14.77 -2.52 16.17
CA HIS A 440 -13.48 -2.66 16.85
C HIS A 440 -13.24 -4.09 17.32
N PHE A 441 -14.28 -4.77 17.81
CA PHE A 441 -14.23 -6.18 18.16
C PHE A 441 -13.81 -7.06 16.97
N GLU A 442 -14.54 -6.99 15.86
CA GLU A 442 -14.21 -7.77 14.66
C GLU A 442 -12.83 -7.41 14.08
N ALA A 443 -12.48 -6.11 14.06
CA ALA A 443 -11.15 -5.67 13.64
C ALA A 443 -10.04 -6.25 14.53
N ALA A 444 -10.25 -6.31 15.84
CA ALA A 444 -9.30 -6.90 16.79
C ALA A 444 -9.17 -8.41 16.58
N LEU A 445 -10.26 -9.15 16.34
CA LEU A 445 -10.20 -10.58 16.03
C LEU A 445 -9.34 -10.89 14.79
N LEU A 446 -9.48 -10.07 13.74
CA LEU A 446 -8.71 -10.23 12.50
C LEU A 446 -7.23 -9.85 12.64
N THR A 447 -6.96 -8.81 13.41
CA THR A 447 -5.61 -8.25 13.55
C THR A 447 -4.84 -8.81 14.72
N ALA A 448 -5.48 -9.57 15.60
CA ALA A 448 -4.84 -10.29 16.70
C ALA A 448 -3.68 -11.15 16.19
N ARG A 449 -2.52 -10.96 16.83
CA ARG A 449 -1.29 -11.73 16.61
C ARG A 449 -0.79 -12.26 17.95
N GLY A 450 0.00 -13.31 17.90
CA GLY A 450 0.77 -13.75 19.06
C GLY A 450 2.09 -13.01 19.08
N ASP A 451 2.65 -12.84 20.27
CA ASP A 451 4.00 -12.33 20.45
C ASP A 451 4.97 -13.50 20.29
N GLU A 452 5.48 -13.70 19.06
CA GLU A 452 6.37 -14.82 18.74
C GLU A 452 7.67 -14.81 19.56
N VAL A 453 8.15 -13.62 19.92
CA VAL A 453 9.37 -13.46 20.73
C VAL A 453 9.09 -13.87 22.17
N ALA A 454 8.02 -13.35 22.75
CA ALA A 454 7.63 -13.75 24.11
C ALA A 454 7.26 -15.24 24.19
N ALA A 455 6.63 -15.79 23.15
CA ALA A 455 6.36 -17.21 23.02
C ALA A 455 7.66 -18.04 23.02
N ALA A 456 8.69 -17.57 22.31
CA ALA A 456 9.98 -18.26 22.21
C ALA A 456 10.83 -18.15 23.49
N LEU A 457 10.81 -16.99 24.15
CA LEU A 457 11.62 -16.73 25.35
C LEU A 457 10.93 -17.17 26.66
N GLY A 458 9.62 -17.41 26.61
CA GLY A 458 8.82 -17.74 27.78
C GLY A 458 8.52 -16.53 28.66
N ALA A 459 7.57 -16.72 29.58
CA ALA A 459 7.30 -15.75 30.63
C ALA A 459 8.34 -15.94 31.74
N ASP A 460 9.28 -15.00 31.91
CA ASP A 460 10.08 -14.91 33.13
C ASP A 460 9.23 -14.23 34.22
N PRO A 461 8.77 -14.96 35.26
CA PRO A 461 7.95 -14.37 36.31
C PRO A 461 8.70 -13.33 37.16
N GLY A 462 10.04 -13.37 37.13
CA GLY A 462 10.95 -12.52 37.91
C GLY A 462 11.60 -11.38 37.12
N ALA A 463 11.33 -11.25 35.82
CA ALA A 463 11.90 -10.18 35.02
C ALA A 463 11.36 -8.80 35.45
N ASP A 464 12.30 -7.86 35.64
CA ASP A 464 11.98 -6.46 35.88
C ASP A 464 11.41 -5.82 34.61
N GLY A 465 10.24 -5.21 34.75
CA GLY A 465 9.50 -4.59 33.67
C GLY A 465 8.61 -5.59 32.93
N ALA A 466 7.34 -5.22 32.78
CA ALA A 466 6.38 -5.98 31.99
C ALA A 466 5.56 -5.02 31.12
N ALA A 467 5.04 -5.54 30.02
CA ALA A 467 4.17 -4.80 29.12
C ALA A 467 3.09 -5.71 28.54
N LEU A 468 2.03 -5.10 28.01
CA LEU A 468 1.09 -5.81 27.16
C LEU A 468 1.86 -6.40 25.96
N ALA A 469 1.68 -7.71 25.73
CA ALA A 469 2.33 -8.44 24.65
C ALA A 469 2.01 -7.84 23.29
N ALA A 470 2.98 -7.87 22.38
CA ALA A 470 2.80 -7.33 21.05
C ALA A 470 1.69 -8.11 20.32
N GLY A 471 0.75 -7.38 19.69
CA GLY A 471 -0.36 -8.00 18.96
C GLY A 471 -1.63 -8.24 19.77
N PHE A 472 -1.61 -7.99 21.08
CA PHE A 472 -2.82 -7.91 21.89
C PHE A 472 -3.48 -6.53 21.78
N VAL A 473 -4.81 -6.52 21.81
CA VAL A 473 -5.67 -5.33 21.74
C VAL A 473 -6.56 -5.32 22.97
N VAL A 474 -6.64 -4.17 23.64
CA VAL A 474 -7.58 -3.94 24.76
C VAL A 474 -8.75 -3.14 24.23
N LEU A 475 -9.96 -3.69 24.36
CA LEU A 475 -11.21 -3.06 23.97
C LEU A 475 -11.99 -2.67 25.23
N CYS A 476 -12.32 -1.39 25.33
CA CYS A 476 -13.22 -0.86 26.35
C CYS A 476 -14.49 -0.39 25.65
N GLY A 477 -15.65 -0.76 26.15
CA GLY A 477 -16.94 -0.44 25.56
C GLY A 477 -18.02 -0.29 26.63
N GLN A 478 -19.21 0.15 26.19
CA GLN A 478 -20.39 0.25 27.04
C GLN A 478 -21.28 -1.01 26.94
N HIS A 479 -21.03 -1.88 25.97
CA HIS A 479 -21.83 -3.07 25.71
C HIS A 479 -20.99 -4.33 25.89
N ASP A 480 -21.64 -5.41 26.33
CA ASP A 480 -21.07 -6.75 26.22
C ASP A 480 -20.99 -7.12 24.73
N ILE A 481 -19.84 -6.80 24.14
CA ILE A 481 -19.69 -6.87 22.69
C ILE A 481 -19.65 -8.31 22.18
N VAL A 482 -19.33 -9.27 23.05
CA VAL A 482 -19.38 -10.70 22.72
C VAL A 482 -20.84 -11.13 22.61
N ALA A 483 -21.67 -10.79 23.61
CA ALA A 483 -23.11 -11.08 23.56
C ALA A 483 -23.79 -10.38 22.37
N VAL A 484 -23.41 -9.14 22.07
CA VAL A 484 -23.89 -8.42 20.87
C VAL A 484 -23.49 -9.14 19.59
N ALA A 485 -22.22 -9.57 19.47
CA ALA A 485 -21.75 -10.28 18.29
C ALA A 485 -22.50 -11.62 18.08
N GLU A 486 -22.74 -12.37 19.16
CA GLU A 486 -23.53 -13.62 19.13
C GLU A 486 -24.97 -13.36 18.69
N LEU A 487 -25.62 -12.35 19.27
CA LEU A 487 -26.99 -11.94 18.94
C LEU A 487 -27.13 -11.52 17.46
N VAL A 488 -26.18 -10.72 16.95
CA VAL A 488 -26.15 -10.31 15.54
C VAL A 488 -25.88 -11.51 14.62
N GLY A 489 -24.91 -12.35 14.98
CA GLY A 489 -24.56 -13.55 14.20
C GLY A 489 -25.68 -14.59 14.14
N ALA A 490 -26.49 -14.69 15.19
CA ALA A 490 -27.70 -15.52 15.22
C ALA A 490 -28.88 -14.91 14.44
N GLY A 491 -28.79 -13.63 14.04
CA GLY A 491 -29.90 -12.89 13.45
C GLY A 491 -31.05 -12.61 14.43
N CYS A 492 -30.80 -12.71 15.74
CA CYS A 492 -31.81 -12.59 16.80
C CYS A 492 -31.91 -11.15 17.31
N PHE A 493 -32.07 -10.17 16.42
CA PHE A 493 -32.05 -8.76 16.78
C PHE A 493 -32.92 -7.89 15.88
N GLU A 494 -33.37 -6.77 16.42
CA GLU A 494 -33.86 -5.64 15.65
C GLU A 494 -32.95 -4.45 15.89
N ALA A 495 -32.73 -3.64 14.86
CA ALA A 495 -31.94 -2.42 14.96
C ALA A 495 -32.75 -1.23 14.43
N MET A 496 -32.77 -0.15 15.20
CA MET A 496 -33.45 1.09 14.79
C MET A 496 -32.62 2.31 15.14
N ARG A 497 -32.86 3.42 14.44
CA ARG A 497 -32.28 4.72 14.81
C ARG A 497 -33.14 5.39 15.87
N ARG A 498 -32.55 5.68 17.04
CA ARG A 498 -33.14 6.49 18.11
C ARG A 498 -32.21 7.64 18.46
N ALA A 499 -32.72 8.87 18.40
CA ALA A 499 -31.95 10.09 18.65
C ALA A 499 -30.63 10.14 17.85
N GLY A 500 -30.68 9.72 16.58
CA GLY A 500 -29.52 9.71 15.68
C GLY A 500 -28.55 8.55 15.88
N ARG A 501 -28.75 7.67 16.87
CA ARG A 501 -27.89 6.52 17.14
C ARG A 501 -28.59 5.21 16.83
N ILE A 502 -27.82 4.20 16.44
CA ILE A 502 -28.33 2.84 16.30
C ILE A 502 -28.49 2.22 17.68
N VAL A 503 -29.68 1.72 17.98
CA VAL A 503 -29.99 0.95 19.19
C VAL A 503 -30.50 -0.43 18.79
N LEU A 504 -30.09 -1.44 19.55
CA LEU A 504 -30.59 -2.81 19.43
C LEU A 504 -31.84 -2.96 20.29
N THR A 505 -32.91 -3.51 19.71
CA THR A 505 -34.14 -3.86 20.43
C THR A 505 -34.34 -5.37 20.38
N GLY A 506 -34.58 -5.95 21.56
CA GLY A 506 -34.61 -7.40 21.80
C GLY A 506 -34.25 -7.67 23.25
N HIS A 507 -34.97 -8.58 23.90
CA HIS A 507 -34.83 -8.86 25.33
C HIS A 507 -33.36 -9.12 25.72
N GLU A 508 -32.86 -8.43 26.75
CA GLU A 508 -31.60 -8.67 27.50
C GLU A 508 -30.36 -7.79 27.28
N LEU A 509 -30.33 -6.85 26.33
CA LEU A 509 -29.24 -5.84 26.30
C LEU A 509 -29.53 -4.71 27.30
N LYS A 510 -29.31 -4.97 28.60
CA LYS A 510 -29.41 -3.95 29.65
C LYS A 510 -28.27 -2.94 29.50
N ALA A 511 -28.51 -1.85 28.76
CA ALA A 511 -27.61 -0.69 28.70
C ALA A 511 -27.36 -0.03 30.07
N ASP A 512 -28.20 -0.34 31.07
CA ASP A 512 -28.12 0.19 32.44
C ASP A 512 -27.53 -0.83 33.46
N ALA A 513 -26.95 -1.94 33.00
CA ALA A 513 -26.27 -2.89 33.89
C ALA A 513 -24.86 -2.41 34.25
N ALA A 514 -24.30 -2.99 35.33
CA ALA A 514 -22.96 -2.74 35.86
C ALA A 514 -21.88 -2.50 34.78
N PRO A 515 -20.80 -1.75 35.08
CA PRO A 515 -19.74 -1.50 34.11
C PRO A 515 -19.31 -2.80 33.43
N VAL A 516 -19.46 -2.85 32.11
CA VAL A 516 -19.09 -4.02 31.31
C VAL A 516 -17.58 -4.20 31.43
N ASP A 517 -17.16 -5.44 31.65
CA ASP A 517 -15.76 -5.79 31.60
C ASP A 517 -15.15 -5.40 30.24
N ALA A 518 -13.91 -4.94 30.28
CA ALA A 518 -13.13 -4.74 29.08
C ALA A 518 -12.65 -6.09 28.54
N LEU A 519 -12.35 -6.15 27.24
CA LEU A 519 -11.89 -7.36 26.58
C LEU A 519 -10.46 -7.21 26.11
N VAL A 520 -9.60 -8.18 26.44
CA VAL A 520 -8.25 -8.29 25.89
C VAL A 520 -8.22 -9.41 24.86
N ILE A 521 -7.87 -9.05 23.62
CA ILE A 521 -7.89 -9.95 22.47
C ILE A 521 -6.49 -10.10 21.91
N GLY A 522 -6.03 -11.33 21.71
CA GLY A 522 -4.74 -11.61 21.06
C GLY A 522 -4.64 -13.08 20.68
N ARG A 523 -3.42 -13.56 20.44
CA ARG A 523 -3.18 -15.00 20.26
C ARG A 523 -2.10 -15.47 21.21
N ASP A 524 -2.23 -16.70 21.69
CA ASP A 524 -1.20 -17.34 22.49
C ASP A 524 -0.01 -17.78 21.61
N ALA A 525 1.00 -18.39 22.26
CA ALA A 525 2.18 -18.96 21.61
C ALA A 525 1.86 -20.03 20.56
N ALA A 526 0.71 -20.71 20.68
CA ALA A 526 0.26 -21.71 19.70
C ALA A 526 -0.57 -21.09 18.56
N GLY A 527 -0.74 -19.75 18.55
CA GLY A 527 -1.56 -19.02 17.59
C GLY A 527 -3.06 -19.14 17.85
N LYS A 528 -3.48 -19.75 18.97
CA LYS A 528 -4.90 -19.83 19.34
C LYS A 528 -5.38 -18.47 19.80
N LEU A 529 -6.56 -18.08 19.31
CA LEU A 529 -7.22 -16.83 19.69
C LEU A 529 -7.57 -16.85 21.19
N LEU A 530 -7.21 -15.77 21.88
CA LEU A 530 -7.53 -15.53 23.29
C LEU A 530 -8.46 -14.31 23.41
N LEU A 531 -9.53 -14.49 24.17
CA LEU A 531 -10.47 -13.45 24.59
C LEU A 531 -10.51 -13.48 26.13
N VAL A 532 -10.05 -12.41 26.77
CA VAL A 532 -9.94 -12.33 28.23
C VAL A 532 -10.77 -11.16 28.74
N SER A 533 -11.82 -11.46 29.50
CA SER A 533 -12.60 -10.46 30.24
C SER A 533 -11.76 -9.92 31.40
N VAL A 534 -11.65 -8.60 31.51
CA VAL A 534 -10.92 -7.94 32.59
C VAL A 534 -11.72 -6.76 33.13
N ALA A 535 -11.61 -6.51 34.43
CA ALA A 535 -12.23 -5.35 35.04
C ALA A 535 -11.74 -4.04 34.37
N PRO A 536 -12.57 -2.99 34.27
CA PRO A 536 -12.20 -1.73 33.61
C PRO A 536 -10.92 -1.09 34.16
N ALA A 537 -10.68 -1.20 35.47
CA ALA A 537 -9.45 -0.71 36.11
C ALA A 537 -8.19 -1.42 35.59
N VAL A 538 -8.27 -2.74 35.35
CA VAL A 538 -7.17 -3.55 34.80
C VAL A 538 -6.91 -3.16 33.35
N ALA A 539 -7.95 -3.02 32.53
CA ALA A 539 -7.79 -2.55 31.16
C ALA A 539 -7.18 -1.14 31.06
N ALA A 540 -7.61 -0.22 31.93
CA ALA A 540 -7.05 1.12 31.99
C ALA A 540 -5.55 1.11 32.37
N ALA A 541 -5.16 0.25 33.32
CA ALA A 541 -3.77 0.03 33.68
C ALA A 541 -2.95 -0.58 32.52
N LEU A 542 -3.49 -1.57 31.80
CA LEU A 542 -2.84 -2.15 30.61
C LEU A 542 -2.62 -1.09 29.52
N LEU A 543 -3.63 -0.27 29.22
CA LEU A 543 -3.56 0.78 28.20
C LEU A 543 -2.52 1.86 28.53
N ARG A 544 -2.32 2.17 29.82
CA ARG A 544 -1.29 3.13 30.29
C ARG A 544 0.07 2.48 30.56
N ASN A 545 0.18 1.16 30.39
CA ASN A 545 1.35 0.37 30.78
C ASN A 545 1.73 0.54 32.27
N GLU A 546 0.73 0.70 33.14
CA GLU A 546 0.86 0.87 34.59
C GLU A 546 0.62 -0.46 35.30
N LEU A 547 1.39 -1.50 34.99
CA LEU A 547 1.09 -2.86 35.45
C LEU A 547 1.14 -3.04 36.98
N GLY A 548 1.83 -2.16 37.71
CA GLY A 548 1.81 -2.13 39.17
C GLY A 548 0.44 -1.75 39.77
N ALA A 549 -0.46 -1.18 38.98
CA ALA A 549 -1.84 -0.88 39.37
C ALA A 549 -2.79 -2.08 39.17
N ILE A 550 -2.32 -3.19 38.57
CA ILE A 550 -3.11 -4.40 38.37
C ILE A 550 -3.01 -5.29 39.62
N PRO A 551 -4.13 -5.79 40.18
CA PRO A 551 -4.08 -6.74 41.29
C PRO A 551 -3.18 -7.94 40.99
N ALA A 552 -2.37 -8.37 41.95
CA ALA A 552 -1.35 -9.41 41.73
C ALA A 552 -1.91 -10.72 41.15
N ALA A 553 -3.13 -11.11 41.56
CA ALA A 553 -3.80 -12.30 41.05
C ALA A 553 -4.19 -12.18 39.56
N ASP A 554 -4.67 -11.00 39.15
CA ASP A 554 -5.02 -10.72 37.75
C ASP A 554 -3.75 -10.66 36.89
N LEU A 555 -2.71 -9.96 37.37
CA LEU A 555 -1.42 -9.88 36.68
C LEU A 555 -0.78 -11.26 36.50
N ALA A 556 -0.83 -12.12 37.53
CA ALA A 556 -0.36 -13.50 37.43
C ALA A 556 -1.15 -14.31 36.40
N SER A 557 -2.47 -14.12 36.31
CA SER A 557 -3.31 -14.77 35.30
C SER A 557 -2.98 -14.28 33.89
N LEU A 558 -2.85 -12.97 33.69
CA LEU A 558 -2.48 -12.37 32.41
C LEU A 558 -1.09 -12.83 31.93
N ARG A 559 -0.12 -12.98 32.85
CA ARG A 559 1.21 -13.55 32.55
C ARG A 559 1.13 -15.01 32.12
N ARG A 560 0.35 -15.84 32.81
CA ARG A 560 0.13 -17.25 32.43
C ARG A 560 -0.48 -17.40 31.05
N LEU A 561 -1.34 -16.46 30.66
CA LEU A 561 -1.98 -16.42 29.34
C LEU A 561 -1.09 -15.80 28.25
N GLY A 562 0.10 -15.30 28.60
CA GLY A 562 0.98 -14.59 27.66
C GLY A 562 0.46 -13.23 27.21
N VAL A 563 -0.55 -12.68 27.89
CA VAL A 563 -1.11 -11.34 27.61
C VAL A 563 -0.14 -10.27 28.08
N VAL A 564 0.55 -10.51 29.19
CA VAL A 564 1.57 -9.62 29.75
C VAL A 564 2.90 -10.36 29.72
N VAL A 565 3.91 -9.72 29.13
CA VAL A 565 5.24 -10.30 28.90
C VAL A 565 6.31 -9.40 29.49
N ALA A 566 7.47 -9.97 29.78
CA ALA A 566 8.62 -9.21 30.26
C ALA A 566 9.08 -8.21 29.19
N THR A 567 9.52 -7.01 29.60
CA THR A 567 10.15 -6.04 28.67
C THR A 567 11.65 -6.27 28.53
N HIS A 568 12.24 -6.99 29.48
CA HIS A 568 13.65 -7.35 29.51
C HIS A 568 13.77 -8.83 29.85
N TRP A 569 14.60 -9.54 29.09
CA TRP A 569 15.01 -10.91 29.42
C TRP A 569 16.45 -10.85 29.90
N SER A 570 16.75 -11.44 31.06
CA SER A 570 18.12 -11.60 31.49
C SER A 570 18.87 -12.48 30.49
N LEU A 571 20.06 -12.04 30.07
CA LEU A 571 20.95 -12.82 29.20
C LEU A 571 21.48 -14.08 29.87
#